data_AF-A0ABD1NTU5-F1
#
_entry.id   AF-A0ABD1NTU5-F1
#
_cell.length_a   1.000
_cell.length_b   1.000
_cell.length_c   1.000
_cell.angle_alpha   90.00
_cell.angle_beta   90.00
_cell.angle_gamma   90.00
#
_symmetry.space_group_name_H-M   'P 1'
#
loop_
_entity.id
_entity.type
_entity.pdbx_description
1 polymer ?
#
loop_
_entity_poly.entity_id
_entity_poly.type
_entity_poly.pdbx_seq_one_letter_code
_entity_poly.pdbx_strand_id
1 'polypeptide(L)'
;MKEAEYSKNSAVMEAFLAKLFATISAIKAAYADLQTPQFPYNNEAIQSANQTIVDELKALLELKHIFVKKKIDSSPPHVTLMLAEIQEQQSLMKTYEITMNKMRRNRKQ
;
A
#
# COMPACT_ATOMS: atom_id res chain seq x y z
N MET A 1 -27.95 20.61 -8.55
CA MET A 1 -27.94 19.78 -7.31
C MET A 1 -27.49 18.35 -7.58
N LYS A 2 -28.11 17.60 -8.51
CA LYS A 2 -27.70 16.22 -8.87
C LYS A 2 -26.26 16.07 -9.41
N GLU A 3 -25.76 17.06 -10.15
CA GLU A 3 -24.43 17.03 -10.78
C GLU A 3 -23.28 17.19 -9.76
N ALA A 4 -23.44 18.05 -8.76
CA ALA A 4 -22.48 18.21 -7.67
C ALA A 4 -22.42 16.97 -6.76
N GLU A 5 -23.56 16.30 -6.55
CA GLU A 5 -23.64 15.05 -5.80
C GLU A 5 -22.97 13.88 -6.54
N TYR A 6 -23.14 13.81 -7.87
CA TYR A 6 -22.45 12.85 -8.72
C TYR A 6 -20.92 13.04 -8.68
N SER A 7 -20.45 14.28 -8.82
CA SER A 7 -19.01 14.63 -8.73
C SER A 7 -18.42 14.35 -7.34
N LYS A 8 -19.18 14.57 -6.26
CA LYS A 8 -18.73 14.21 -4.91
C LYS A 8 -18.58 12.69 -4.75
N ASN A 9 -19.56 11.92 -5.25
CA ASN A 9 -19.52 10.46 -5.16
C ASN A 9 -18.38 9.86 -5.99
N SER A 10 -18.06 10.43 -7.17
CA SER A 10 -16.90 9.99 -7.95
C SER A 10 -15.59 10.28 -7.22
N ALA A 11 -15.42 11.48 -6.66
CA ALA A 11 -14.21 11.83 -5.90
C ALA A 11 -14.01 10.95 -4.67
N VAL A 12 -15.08 10.63 -3.93
CA VAL A 12 -15.04 9.70 -2.78
C VAL A 12 -14.59 8.30 -3.22
N MET A 13 -15.06 7.82 -4.37
CA MET A 13 -14.66 6.53 -4.94
C MET A 13 -13.20 6.53 -5.41
N GLU A 14 -12.75 7.59 -6.10
CA GLU A 14 -11.35 7.73 -6.52
C GLU A 14 -10.40 7.70 -5.32
N ALA A 15 -10.71 8.47 -4.28
CA ALA A 15 -9.94 8.47 -3.04
C ALA A 15 -9.92 7.09 -2.34
N PHE A 16 -11.02 6.34 -2.43
CA PHE A 16 -11.08 4.97 -1.92
C PHE A 16 -10.22 4.00 -2.75
N LEU A 17 -10.26 4.10 -4.08
CA LEU A 17 -9.42 3.28 -4.96
C LEU A 17 -7.94 3.58 -4.77
N ALA A 18 -7.58 4.84 -4.57
CA ALA A 18 -6.21 5.22 -4.26
C ALA A 18 -5.72 4.57 -2.96
N LYS A 19 -6.55 4.56 -1.89
CA LYS A 19 -6.23 3.81 -0.65
C LYS A 19 -6.00 2.33 -0.93
N LEU A 20 -6.82 1.70 -1.76
CA LEU A 20 -6.66 0.30 -2.14
C LEU A 20 -5.32 0.05 -2.84
N PHE A 21 -4.94 0.88 -3.81
CA PHE A 21 -3.65 0.76 -4.49
C PHE A 21 -2.47 1.01 -3.55
N ALA A 22 -2.57 1.99 -2.67
CA ALA A 22 -1.57 2.27 -1.65
C ALA A 22 -1.33 1.04 -0.73
N THR A 23 -2.40 0.45 -0.20
CA THR A 23 -2.33 -0.76 0.64
C THR A 23 -1.76 -1.97 -0.12
N ILE A 24 -2.17 -2.21 -1.37
CA ILE A 24 -1.63 -3.31 -2.18
C ILE A 24 -0.12 -3.10 -2.45
N SER A 25 0.29 -1.87 -2.76
CA SER A 25 1.69 -1.54 -2.97
C SER A 25 2.51 -1.68 -1.69
N ALA A 26 1.96 -1.33 -0.53
CA ALA A 26 2.60 -1.52 0.78
C ALA A 26 2.81 -3.01 1.10
N ILE A 27 1.80 -3.86 0.86
CA ILE A 27 1.92 -5.33 0.99
C ILE A 27 3.06 -5.85 0.10
N LYS A 28 3.11 -5.39 -1.16
CA LYS A 28 4.16 -5.80 -2.11
C LYS A 28 5.56 -5.38 -1.63
N ALA A 29 5.69 -4.17 -1.10
CA ALA A 29 6.96 -3.67 -0.56
C ALA A 29 7.41 -4.46 0.68
N ALA A 30 6.49 -4.72 1.62
CA ALA A 30 6.77 -5.51 2.82
C ALA A 30 7.11 -6.97 2.50
N TYR A 31 6.48 -7.55 1.48
CA TYR A 31 6.86 -8.86 0.98
C TYR A 31 8.24 -8.87 0.34
N ALA A 32 8.59 -7.82 -0.42
CA ALA A 32 9.94 -7.66 -0.95
C ALA A 32 10.98 -7.57 0.19
N ASP A 33 10.68 -6.85 1.27
CA ASP A 33 11.54 -6.78 2.47
C ASP A 33 11.76 -8.17 3.06
N LEU A 34 10.71 -8.96 3.24
CA LEU A 34 10.76 -10.31 3.79
C LEU A 34 11.71 -11.24 3.00
N GLN A 35 11.91 -10.97 1.70
CA GLN A 35 12.83 -11.73 0.85
C GLN A 35 14.29 -11.26 0.92
N THR A 36 14.60 -10.14 1.58
CA THR A 36 15.96 -9.59 1.65
C THR A 36 16.89 -10.16 2.75
N PRO A 37 16.43 -10.43 3.99
CA PRO A 37 17.29 -10.74 5.13
C PRO A 37 17.62 -12.23 5.24
N GLN A 38 17.60 -12.99 4.14
CA GLN A 38 18.00 -14.41 4.19
C GLN A 38 19.53 -14.56 4.17
N PHE A 39 20.26 -13.55 3.65
CA PHE A 39 21.72 -13.51 3.64
C PHE A 39 22.25 -12.06 3.71
N PRO A 40 22.79 -11.62 4.86
CA PRO A 40 22.87 -12.32 6.15
C PRO A 40 21.49 -12.47 6.81
N TYR A 41 21.31 -13.55 7.59
CA TYR A 41 20.07 -13.81 8.34
C TYR A 41 19.79 -12.69 9.35
N ASN A 42 18.63 -12.04 9.25
CA ASN A 42 18.19 -11.03 10.23
C ASN A 42 16.75 -11.31 10.66
N ASN A 43 16.59 -11.93 11.83
CA ASN A 43 15.29 -12.29 12.39
C ASN A 43 14.42 -11.06 12.72
N GLU A 44 15.00 -9.98 13.22
CA GLU A 44 14.25 -8.76 13.55
C GLU A 44 13.65 -8.12 12.30
N ALA A 45 14.42 -8.06 11.21
CA ALA A 45 13.94 -7.58 9.92
C ALA A 45 12.82 -8.47 9.36
N ILE A 46 12.94 -9.79 9.50
CA ILE A 46 11.89 -10.76 9.10
C ILE A 46 10.61 -10.54 9.90
N GLN A 47 10.71 -10.40 11.22
CA GLN A 47 9.55 -10.20 12.10
C GLN A 47 8.85 -8.86 11.80
N SER A 48 9.63 -7.79 11.62
CA SER A 48 9.10 -6.47 11.25
C SER A 48 8.37 -6.49 9.90
N ALA A 49 8.96 -7.12 8.89
CA ALA A 49 8.32 -7.29 7.59
C ALA A 49 7.02 -8.11 7.68
N ASN A 50 7.02 -9.22 8.42
CA ASN A 50 5.83 -10.03 8.66
C ASN A 50 4.72 -9.24 9.37
N GLN A 51 5.07 -8.48 10.40
CA GLN A 51 4.11 -7.63 11.12
C GLN A 51 3.50 -6.59 10.18
N THR A 52 4.32 -5.96 9.34
CA THR A 52 3.86 -4.99 8.34
C THR A 52 2.88 -5.64 7.35
N ILE A 53 3.18 -6.84 6.84
CA ILE A 53 2.27 -7.59 5.96
C ILE A 53 0.93 -7.86 6.66
N VAL A 54 0.96 -8.30 7.91
CA VAL A 54 -0.26 -8.58 8.69
C VAL A 54 -1.11 -7.32 8.87
N ASP A 55 -0.49 -6.19 9.17
CA ASP A 55 -1.20 -4.94 9.40
C ASP A 55 -1.79 -4.37 8.10
N GLU A 56 -1.07 -4.45 6.99
CA GLU A 56 -1.61 -4.03 5.68
C GLU A 56 -2.71 -4.99 5.18
N LEU A 57 -2.63 -6.28 5.48
CA LEU A 57 -3.72 -7.23 5.17
C LEU A 57 -4.97 -6.92 5.99
N LYS A 58 -4.84 -6.51 7.26
CA LYS A 58 -5.98 -6.04 8.06
C LYS A 58 -6.59 -4.77 7.44
N ALA A 59 -5.76 -3.80 7.04
CA ALA A 59 -6.22 -2.60 6.37
C ALA A 59 -6.96 -2.93 5.05
N LEU A 60 -6.45 -3.88 4.27
CA LEU A 60 -7.13 -4.35 3.06
C LEU A 60 -8.49 -4.99 3.33
N LEU A 61 -8.60 -5.77 4.42
CA LEU A 61 -9.88 -6.35 4.86
C LEU A 61 -10.87 -5.28 5.29
N GLU A 62 -10.41 -4.23 5.97
CA GLU A 62 -11.25 -3.07 6.34
C GLU A 62 -11.79 -2.37 5.08
N LEU A 63 -10.92 -2.10 4.10
CA LEU A 63 -11.33 -1.51 2.81
C LEU A 63 -12.37 -2.40 2.10
N LYS A 64 -12.13 -3.72 2.03
CA LYS A 64 -13.11 -4.68 1.48
C LYS A 64 -14.45 -4.60 2.20
N HIS A 65 -14.42 -4.57 3.54
CA HIS A 65 -15.63 -4.52 4.36
C HIS A 65 -16.41 -3.20 4.15
N ILE A 66 -15.72 -2.07 4.06
CA ILE A 66 -16.30 -0.75 3.75
C ILE A 66 -17.00 -0.78 2.38
N PHE A 67 -16.34 -1.34 1.37
CA PHE A 67 -16.88 -1.48 0.02
C PHE A 67 -18.14 -2.37 0.00
N VAL A 68 -18.08 -3.56 0.60
CA VAL A 68 -19.20 -4.51 0.64
C VAL A 68 -20.41 -3.92 1.38
N LYS A 69 -20.18 -3.20 2.48
CA LYS A 69 -21.25 -2.53 3.23
C LYS A 69 -21.77 -1.25 2.57
N LYS A 70 -21.21 -0.82 1.43
CA LYS A 70 -21.53 0.44 0.74
C LYS A 70 -21.40 1.67 1.64
N LYS A 71 -20.45 1.64 2.59
CA LYS A 71 -20.19 2.71 3.56
C LYS A 71 -18.92 3.49 3.23
N ILE A 72 -18.68 3.72 1.93
CA ILE A 72 -17.47 4.42 1.49
C ILE A 72 -17.55 5.87 1.97
N ASP A 73 -16.66 6.21 2.91
CA ASP A 73 -16.43 7.57 3.37
C ASP A 73 -14.93 7.86 3.26
N SER A 74 -14.60 8.84 2.42
CA SER A 74 -13.24 9.28 2.14
C SER A 74 -13.10 10.78 2.36
N SER A 75 -13.90 11.38 3.25
CA SER A 75 -13.91 12.84 3.44
C SER A 75 -12.70 13.36 4.24
N PRO A 76 -11.99 14.40 3.78
CA PRO A 76 -12.11 15.07 2.48
C PRO A 76 -11.47 14.23 1.34
N PRO A 77 -12.15 14.02 0.20
CA PRO A 77 -11.66 13.11 -0.84
C PRO A 77 -10.32 13.50 -1.44
N HIS A 78 -10.08 14.79 -1.66
CA HIS A 78 -8.82 15.29 -2.24
C HIS A 78 -7.61 15.04 -1.34
N VAL A 79 -7.74 15.22 -0.02
CA VAL A 79 -6.67 14.93 0.94
C VAL A 79 -6.42 13.42 1.01
N THR A 80 -7.50 12.64 1.07
CA THR A 80 -7.40 11.17 1.09
C THR A 80 -6.70 10.63 -0.14
N LEU A 81 -7.08 11.12 -1.32
CA LEU A 81 -6.46 10.77 -2.61
C LEU A 81 -4.96 11.08 -2.58
N MET A 82 -4.59 12.34 -2.28
CA MET A 82 -3.20 12.79 -2.28
C MET A 82 -2.33 11.97 -1.31
N LEU A 83 -2.80 11.72 -0.09
CA LEU A 83 -2.04 10.93 0.89
C LEU A 83 -1.87 9.47 0.45
N ALA A 84 -2.91 8.88 -0.13
CA ALA A 84 -2.84 7.51 -0.64
C ALA A 84 -1.86 7.39 -1.83
N GLU A 85 -1.87 8.35 -2.75
CA GLU A 85 -0.91 8.38 -3.86
C GLU A 85 0.53 8.52 -3.36
N ILE A 86 0.78 9.38 -2.35
CA ILE A 86 2.11 9.51 -1.74
C ILE A 86 2.55 8.18 -1.12
N GLN A 87 1.68 7.51 -0.36
CA GLN A 87 1.98 6.21 0.24
C GLN A 87 2.25 5.14 -0.82
N GLU A 88 1.49 5.13 -1.91
CA GLU A 88 1.71 4.22 -3.04
C GLU A 88 3.10 4.45 -3.65
N GLN A 89 3.45 5.70 -3.97
CA GLN A 89 4.75 6.03 -4.55
C GLN A 89 5.91 5.65 -3.63
N GLN A 90 5.78 5.87 -2.32
CA GLN A 90 6.79 5.44 -1.33
C GLN A 90 6.98 3.91 -1.34
N SER A 91 5.88 3.17 -1.41
CA SER A 91 5.90 1.70 -1.45
C SER A 91 6.53 1.16 -2.74
N LEU A 92 6.25 1.82 -3.88
CA LEU A 92 6.88 1.51 -5.16
C LEU A 92 8.39 1.79 -5.14
N MET A 93 8.80 2.97 -4.65
CA MET A 93 10.22 3.33 -4.50
C MET A 93 10.98 2.29 -3.66
N LYS A 94 10.41 1.90 -2.52
CA LYS A 94 10.97 0.86 -1.64
C LYS A 94 11.14 -0.47 -2.37
N THR A 95 10.13 -0.90 -3.13
CA THR A 95 10.19 -2.12 -3.94
C THR A 95 11.32 -2.06 -4.99
N TYR A 96 11.48 -0.91 -5.66
CA TYR A 96 12.56 -0.71 -6.63
C TYR A 96 13.94 -0.72 -5.99
N GLU A 97 14.10 -0.08 -4.84
CA GLU A 97 15.35 -0.08 -4.09
C GLU A 97 15.76 -1.51 -3.71
N ILE A 98 14.84 -2.29 -3.15
CA ILE A 98 15.08 -3.70 -2.79
C ILE A 98 15.52 -4.51 -4.01
N THR A 99 14.81 -4.35 -5.13
CA THR A 99 15.10 -5.06 -6.38
C THR A 99 16.48 -4.67 -6.93
N MET A 100 16.80 -3.37 -6.94
CA MET A 100 18.11 -2.87 -7.36
C MET A 100 19.22 -3.43 -6.47
N ASN A 101 19.03 -3.44 -5.14
CA ASN A 101 20.00 -3.97 -4.19
C ASN A 101 20.21 -5.47 -4.36
N LYS A 102 19.16 -6.24 -4.69
CA LYS A 102 19.26 -7.66 -5.04
C LYS A 102 20.07 -7.86 -6.32
N MET A 103 19.77 -7.11 -7.39
CA MET A 103 20.52 -7.18 -8.65
C MET A 103 21.99 -6.80 -8.49
N ARG A 104 22.31 -5.82 -7.63
CA ARG A 104 23.69 -5.43 -7.32
C ARG A 104 24.45 -6.52 -6.57
N ARG A 105 23.80 -7.21 -5.63
CA ARG A 105 24.39 -8.35 -4.90
C ARG A 105 24.67 -9.53 -5.84
N ASN A 106 23.72 -9.86 -6.71
CA ASN A 106 23.86 -10.98 -7.66
C ASN A 106 24.98 -10.76 -8.69
N ARG A 107 25.36 -9.52 -9.01
CA ARG A 107 26.49 -9.22 -9.92
C ARG A 107 27.87 -9.35 -9.28
N LYS A 108 27.97 -9.49 -7.95
CA LYS A 108 29.24 -9.59 -7.22
C LYS A 108 29.59 -11.02 -6.80
N GLN A 109 28.74 -11.99 -7.13
CA GLN A 109 28.98 -13.43 -7.00
C GLN A 109 29.38 -13.99 -8.36
#